data_AF-A0A2E6HBE6-F1
#
_entry.id   AF-A0A2E6HBE6-F1
#
_cell.length_a   1.000
_cell.length_b   1.000
_cell.length_c   1.000
_cell.angle_alpha   90.00
_cell.angle_beta   90.00
_cell.angle_gamma   90.00
#
_symmetry.space_group_name_H-M   'P 1'
#
loop_
_entity.id
_entity.type
_entity.pdbx_description
1 polymer ?
#
loop_
_entity_poly.entity_id
_entity_poly.type
_entity_poly.pdbx_seq_one_letter_code
_entity_poly.pdbx_strand_id
1 'polypeptide(L)'
;MRVFNDVIQASLEELIDYKLMGEFESLQLENYALAIKAHISGDTVELQKAIDSLEGCFKKLANYRLAILNKEFQTEELSVNEDFMGEAHFLMGLNFVYHSEHLFAKKHFQKAYQFLWRSGAKKKAIKSLLNVVVSESRENNHKKLIVDYEFITKKALSIGDNISAGISQLNISREFQMLGAFELAFKTCNRAINLLEGDLGTSHYYFAIIHRCHLLVDLKRFPEALVDFQKAKASPFKENKKALDVVEALLGDTKEIDLSHLEPTWKARLQDHRNGVSFKDLTESESQLVKFLSSGPKSKLEIIDELYGKNLDFESVDSRFRVLLMRLRKKKPNLVVYYQKKYEISDENFLSEIA
;
A
#
# COMPACT_ATOMS: atom_id res chain seq x y z
N MET A 1 -16.21 5.25 -24.48
CA MET A 1 -15.55 4.27 -23.56
C MET A 1 -14.14 4.67 -23.15
N ARG A 2 -13.26 5.06 -24.09
CA ARG A 2 -11.90 5.52 -23.75
C ARG A 2 -11.93 6.69 -22.74
N VAL A 3 -12.75 7.71 -22.99
CA VAL A 3 -12.87 8.88 -22.11
C VAL A 3 -13.43 8.51 -20.72
N PHE A 4 -14.35 7.55 -20.62
CA PHE A 4 -14.82 7.05 -19.31
C PHE A 4 -13.67 6.42 -18.50
N ASN A 5 -12.86 5.57 -19.14
CA ASN A 5 -11.70 4.95 -18.49
C ASN A 5 -10.68 6.01 -18.02
N ASP A 6 -10.48 7.05 -18.82
CA ASP A 6 -9.61 8.17 -18.48
C ASP A 6 -10.15 8.94 -17.26
N VAL A 7 -11.46 9.19 -17.20
CA VAL A 7 -12.12 9.85 -16.05
C VAL A 7 -12.02 9.03 -14.76
N ILE A 8 -12.30 7.73 -14.78
CA ILE A 8 -12.32 6.93 -13.53
C ILE A 8 -10.94 6.71 -12.92
N GLN A 9 -9.89 6.83 -13.73
CA GLN A 9 -8.50 6.62 -13.31
C GLN A 9 -7.75 7.93 -13.05
N ALA A 10 -8.38 9.07 -13.35
CA ALA A 10 -7.78 10.39 -13.21
C ALA A 10 -7.46 10.74 -11.75
N SER A 11 -6.39 11.49 -11.55
CA SER A 11 -6.06 12.19 -10.31
C SER A 11 -7.01 13.37 -10.09
N LEU A 12 -6.97 13.96 -8.88
CA LEU A 12 -7.74 15.18 -8.60
C LEU A 12 -7.34 16.34 -9.53
N GLU A 13 -6.04 16.48 -9.80
CA GLU A 13 -5.50 17.49 -10.72
C GLU A 13 -5.96 17.23 -12.16
N GLU A 14 -5.83 15.99 -12.64
CA GLU A 14 -6.30 15.60 -13.97
C GLU A 14 -7.81 15.86 -14.14
N LEU A 15 -8.63 15.63 -13.11
CA LEU A 15 -10.07 15.94 -13.14
C LEU A 15 -10.37 17.44 -13.15
N ILE A 16 -9.54 18.27 -12.51
CA ILE A 16 -9.67 19.72 -12.57
C ILE A 16 -9.35 20.20 -13.99
N ASP A 17 -8.30 19.66 -14.60
CA ASP A 17 -7.86 20.02 -15.95
C ASP A 17 -8.89 19.61 -17.01
N TYR A 18 -9.46 18.40 -16.92
CA TYR A 18 -10.53 17.97 -17.84
C TYR A 18 -11.70 18.96 -17.89
N LYS A 19 -12.10 19.50 -16.73
CA LYS A 19 -13.18 20.50 -16.64
C LYS A 19 -12.81 21.79 -17.38
N LEU A 20 -11.55 22.20 -17.34
CA LEU A 20 -11.08 23.41 -18.01
C LEU A 20 -10.98 23.22 -19.53
N MET A 21 -10.72 21.99 -19.99
CA MET A 21 -10.55 21.67 -21.41
C MET A 21 -11.87 21.32 -22.13
N GLY A 22 -12.96 21.01 -21.41
CA GLY A 22 -14.28 20.75 -22.00
C GLY A 22 -14.36 19.44 -22.81
N GLU A 23 -13.54 18.44 -22.46
CA GLU A 23 -13.29 17.24 -23.28
C GLU A 23 -14.29 16.07 -23.06
N PHE A 24 -15.46 16.31 -22.46
CA PHE A 24 -16.38 15.23 -22.11
C PHE A 24 -17.29 14.80 -23.27
N GLU A 25 -17.40 13.49 -23.51
CA GLU A 25 -18.28 12.90 -24.52
C GLU A 25 -19.78 13.13 -24.23
N SER A 26 -20.15 13.42 -22.98
CA SER A 26 -21.54 13.69 -22.58
C SER A 26 -21.62 14.44 -21.25
N LEU A 27 -22.75 15.13 -21.03
CA LEU A 27 -23.06 15.79 -19.75
C LEU A 27 -23.10 14.80 -18.58
N GLN A 28 -23.54 13.55 -18.80
CA GLN A 28 -23.53 12.51 -17.78
C GLN A 28 -22.11 12.15 -17.34
N LEU A 29 -21.16 12.08 -18.29
CA LEU A 29 -19.77 11.80 -17.97
C LEU A 29 -19.10 12.97 -17.24
N GLU A 30 -19.39 14.20 -17.65
CA GLU A 30 -18.93 15.42 -16.97
C GLU A 30 -19.44 15.45 -15.52
N ASN A 31 -20.73 15.26 -15.30
CA ASN A 31 -21.33 15.20 -13.96
C ASN A 31 -20.75 14.04 -13.13
N TYR A 32 -20.42 12.92 -13.76
CA TYR A 32 -19.77 11.81 -13.07
C TYR A 32 -18.32 12.13 -12.69
N ALA A 33 -17.58 12.86 -13.53
CA ALA A 33 -16.26 13.36 -13.19
C ALA A 33 -16.31 14.32 -11.99
N LEU A 34 -17.34 15.19 -11.93
CA LEU A 34 -17.61 16.04 -10.76
C LEU A 34 -17.92 15.20 -9.50
N ALA A 35 -18.70 14.14 -9.62
CA ALA A 35 -18.97 13.21 -8.52
C ALA A 35 -17.67 12.54 -8.02
N ILE A 36 -16.77 12.10 -8.92
CA ILE A 36 -15.47 11.54 -8.52
C ILE A 36 -14.63 12.59 -7.80
N LYS A 37 -14.54 13.81 -8.34
CA LYS A 37 -13.81 14.92 -7.71
C LYS A 37 -14.32 15.21 -6.30
N ALA A 38 -15.63 15.33 -6.13
CA ALA A 38 -16.27 15.57 -4.85
C ALA A 38 -15.99 14.42 -3.87
N HIS A 39 -16.07 13.18 -4.34
CA HIS A 39 -15.74 12.00 -3.54
C HIS A 39 -14.28 12.00 -3.05
N ILE A 40 -13.31 12.27 -3.94
CA ILE A 40 -11.89 12.34 -3.59
C ILE A 40 -11.63 13.46 -2.57
N SER A 41 -12.36 14.57 -2.69
CA SER A 41 -12.23 15.73 -1.79
C SER A 41 -12.97 15.56 -0.45
N GLY A 42 -13.80 14.52 -0.32
CA GLY A 42 -14.66 14.31 0.84
C GLY A 42 -15.84 15.29 0.94
N ASP A 43 -16.21 15.96 -0.16
CA ASP A 43 -17.31 16.93 -0.20
C ASP A 43 -18.63 16.22 -0.49
N THR A 44 -19.36 15.86 0.56
CA THR A 44 -20.64 15.15 0.43
C THR A 44 -21.74 16.03 -0.17
N VAL A 45 -21.66 17.36 -0.01
CA VAL A 45 -22.66 18.30 -0.53
C VAL A 45 -22.53 18.41 -2.05
N GLU A 46 -21.31 18.64 -2.54
CA GLU A 46 -21.06 18.68 -3.98
C GLU A 46 -21.27 17.31 -4.64
N LEU A 47 -20.96 16.22 -3.93
CA LEU A 47 -21.25 14.88 -4.43
C LEU A 47 -22.76 14.65 -4.61
N GLN A 48 -23.59 15.07 -3.65
CA GLN A 48 -25.05 14.96 -3.76
C GLN A 48 -25.59 15.77 -4.94
N LYS A 49 -25.12 17.02 -5.12
CA LYS A 49 -25.53 17.85 -6.28
C LYS A 49 -25.19 17.19 -7.61
N ALA A 50 -24.01 16.58 -7.72
CA ALA A 50 -23.62 15.85 -8.91
C ALA A 50 -24.54 14.64 -9.15
N ILE A 51 -24.85 13.86 -8.10
CA ILE A 51 -25.78 12.72 -8.13
C ILE A 51 -27.17 13.11 -8.64
N ASP A 52 -27.70 14.25 -8.21
CA ASP A 52 -29.03 14.71 -8.60
C ASP A 52 -29.14 14.97 -10.12
N SER A 53 -28.01 15.24 -10.77
CA SER A 53 -27.89 15.48 -12.21
C SER A 53 -27.50 14.23 -13.02
N LEU A 54 -27.34 13.08 -12.35
CA LEU A 54 -26.94 11.81 -12.96
C LEU A 54 -28.13 10.86 -13.13
N GLU A 55 -28.03 9.99 -14.14
CA GLU A 55 -29.01 8.95 -14.44
C GLU A 55 -28.34 7.58 -14.65
N GLY A 56 -29.15 6.52 -14.70
CA GLY A 56 -28.71 5.17 -15.06
C GLY A 56 -27.53 4.63 -14.24
N CYS A 57 -26.51 4.08 -14.93
CA CYS A 57 -25.34 3.50 -14.28
C CYS A 57 -24.49 4.54 -13.55
N PHE A 58 -24.36 5.76 -14.08
CA PHE A 58 -23.59 6.82 -13.43
C PHE A 58 -24.18 7.20 -12.07
N LYS A 59 -25.51 7.34 -11.99
CA LYS A 59 -26.19 7.63 -10.71
C LYS A 59 -25.95 6.53 -9.68
N LYS A 60 -26.04 5.26 -10.09
CA LYS A 60 -25.79 4.11 -9.20
C LYS A 60 -24.36 4.11 -8.65
N LEU A 61 -23.36 4.33 -9.51
CA LEU A 61 -21.96 4.39 -9.10
C LEU A 61 -21.69 5.59 -8.17
N ALA A 62 -22.29 6.75 -8.46
CA ALA A 62 -22.14 7.96 -7.64
C ALA A 62 -22.81 7.80 -6.26
N ASN A 63 -23.98 7.15 -6.18
CA ASN A 63 -24.62 6.79 -4.92
C ASN A 63 -23.72 5.86 -4.06
N TYR A 64 -23.03 4.90 -4.68
CA TYR A 64 -22.07 4.06 -3.97
C TYR A 64 -20.91 4.88 -3.38
N ARG A 65 -20.42 5.88 -4.11
CA ARG A 65 -19.39 6.81 -3.61
C ARG A 65 -19.87 7.60 -2.41
N LEU A 66 -21.13 8.03 -2.41
CA LEU A 66 -21.74 8.74 -1.29
C LEU A 66 -21.87 7.80 -0.08
N ALA A 67 -22.36 6.58 -0.28
CA ALA A 67 -22.45 5.58 0.78
C ALA A 67 -21.08 5.29 1.43
N ILE A 68 -20.00 5.21 0.64
CA ILE A 68 -18.63 5.06 1.17
C ILE A 68 -18.23 6.24 2.06
N LEU A 69 -18.50 7.50 1.64
CA LEU A 69 -18.19 8.68 2.46
C LEU A 69 -19.02 8.73 3.74
N ASN A 70 -20.30 8.38 3.64
CA ASN A 70 -21.23 8.32 4.77
C ASN A 70 -21.03 7.09 5.65
N LYS A 71 -20.12 6.18 5.28
CA LYS A 71 -19.79 4.99 6.06
C LYS A 71 -20.97 4.02 6.15
N GLU A 72 -21.79 3.98 5.10
CA GLU A 72 -22.98 3.15 4.96
C GLU A 72 -22.63 1.84 4.26
N PHE A 73 -23.07 0.71 4.81
CA PHE A 73 -22.81 -0.60 4.24
C PHE A 73 -23.77 -0.89 3.09
N GLN A 74 -23.22 -1.25 1.92
CA GLN A 74 -23.98 -1.53 0.72
C GLN A 74 -23.54 -2.88 0.16
N THR A 75 -24.38 -3.90 0.31
CA THR A 75 -24.10 -5.29 -0.12
C THR A 75 -24.75 -5.66 -1.43
N GLU A 76 -25.71 -4.86 -1.92
CA GLU A 76 -26.42 -5.14 -3.16
C GLU A 76 -25.43 -5.16 -4.34
N GLU A 77 -25.58 -6.14 -5.24
CA GLU A 77 -24.74 -6.15 -6.42
C GLU A 77 -25.17 -5.01 -7.35
N LEU A 78 -24.20 -4.19 -7.76
CA LEU A 78 -24.44 -3.09 -8.68
C LEU A 78 -24.88 -3.64 -10.05
N SER A 79 -26.18 -3.58 -10.32
CA SER A 79 -26.72 -3.87 -11.65
C SER A 79 -26.33 -2.75 -12.63
N VAL A 80 -25.18 -2.93 -13.27
CA VAL A 80 -24.61 -2.07 -14.31
C VAL A 80 -24.28 -2.88 -15.56
N ASN A 81 -24.11 -2.22 -16.70
CA ASN A 81 -23.64 -2.89 -17.92
C ASN A 81 -22.15 -3.28 -17.80
N GLU A 82 -21.67 -4.10 -18.73
CA GLU A 82 -20.30 -4.65 -18.72
C GLU A 82 -19.22 -3.55 -18.69
N ASP A 83 -19.45 -2.43 -19.37
CA ASP A 83 -18.53 -1.29 -19.45
C ASP A 83 -18.24 -0.65 -18.07
N PHE A 84 -19.19 -0.72 -17.14
CA PHE A 84 -19.07 -0.16 -15.78
C PHE A 84 -18.65 -1.18 -14.72
N MET A 85 -18.55 -2.48 -15.06
CA MET A 85 -18.30 -3.55 -14.08
C MET A 85 -16.99 -3.38 -13.32
N GLY A 86 -15.93 -2.90 -14.01
CA GLY A 86 -14.64 -2.63 -13.38
C GLY A 86 -14.76 -1.58 -12.26
N GLU A 87 -15.50 -0.50 -12.52
CA GLU A 87 -15.74 0.56 -11.54
C GLU A 87 -16.65 0.11 -10.40
N ALA A 88 -17.74 -0.60 -10.74
CA ALA A 88 -18.67 -1.13 -9.77
C ALA A 88 -17.97 -2.04 -8.75
N HIS A 89 -17.18 -3.01 -9.22
CA HIS A 89 -16.44 -3.89 -8.32
C HIS A 89 -15.36 -3.15 -7.53
N PHE A 90 -14.71 -2.13 -8.09
CA PHE A 90 -13.77 -1.32 -7.33
C PHE A 90 -14.45 -0.62 -6.15
N LEU A 91 -15.61 0.00 -6.37
CA LEU A 91 -16.38 0.68 -5.33
C LEU A 91 -16.93 -0.30 -4.29
N MET A 92 -17.42 -1.46 -4.70
CA MET A 92 -17.83 -2.52 -3.77
C MET A 92 -16.65 -2.99 -2.90
N GLY A 93 -15.47 -3.18 -3.51
CA GLY A 93 -14.25 -3.50 -2.78
C GLY A 93 -13.93 -2.48 -1.69
N LEU A 94 -14.02 -1.18 -2.01
CA LEU A 94 -13.83 -0.11 -1.04
C LEU A 94 -14.88 -0.11 0.08
N ASN A 95 -16.16 -0.36 -0.25
CA ASN A 95 -17.22 -0.46 0.74
C ASN A 95 -16.98 -1.60 1.74
N PHE A 96 -16.55 -2.77 1.25
CA PHE A 96 -16.16 -3.90 2.12
C PHE A 96 -14.90 -3.61 2.95
N VAL A 97 -13.88 -2.93 2.40
CA VAL A 97 -12.71 -2.50 3.17
C VAL A 97 -13.11 -1.64 4.36
N TYR A 98 -14.01 -0.69 4.13
CA TYR A 98 -14.48 0.23 5.15
C TYR A 98 -15.19 -0.50 6.31
N HIS A 99 -15.88 -1.60 6.01
CA HIS A 99 -16.57 -2.45 6.99
C HIS A 99 -15.72 -3.61 7.51
N SER A 100 -14.41 -3.61 7.24
CA SER A 100 -13.47 -4.65 7.68
C SER A 100 -13.75 -6.06 7.12
N GLU A 101 -14.45 -6.14 5.99
CA GLU A 101 -14.81 -7.38 5.29
C GLU A 101 -13.75 -7.71 4.22
N HIS A 102 -12.50 -7.91 4.63
CA HIS A 102 -11.38 -7.92 3.68
C HIS A 102 -11.38 -9.13 2.73
N LEU A 103 -11.95 -10.27 3.12
CA LEU A 103 -12.12 -11.41 2.23
C LEU A 103 -13.01 -11.07 1.02
N PHE A 104 -14.12 -10.37 1.25
CA PHE A 104 -15.03 -9.92 0.18
C PHE A 104 -14.42 -8.78 -0.63
N ALA A 105 -13.75 -7.83 0.05
CA ALA A 105 -13.01 -6.77 -0.62
C ALA A 105 -11.98 -7.34 -1.62
N LYS A 106 -11.20 -8.34 -1.20
CA LYS A 106 -10.21 -9.03 -2.05
C LYS A 106 -10.84 -9.57 -3.33
N LYS A 107 -11.96 -10.30 -3.21
CA LYS A 107 -12.68 -10.87 -4.36
C LYS A 107 -13.14 -9.79 -5.34
N HIS A 108 -13.68 -8.68 -4.83
CA HIS A 108 -14.15 -7.58 -5.66
C HIS A 108 -12.99 -6.84 -6.35
N PHE A 109 -11.88 -6.59 -5.65
CA PHE A 109 -10.71 -5.98 -6.27
C PHE A 109 -10.06 -6.87 -7.34
N GLN A 110 -10.08 -8.20 -7.18
CA GLN A 110 -9.63 -9.14 -8.22
C GLN A 110 -10.48 -9.01 -9.48
N LYS A 111 -11.81 -9.01 -9.35
CA LYS A 111 -12.72 -8.80 -10.49
C LYS A 111 -12.50 -7.41 -11.12
N ALA A 112 -12.39 -6.36 -10.30
CA ALA A 112 -12.16 -5.00 -10.76
C ALA A 112 -10.87 -4.90 -11.59
N TYR A 113 -9.77 -5.50 -11.13
CA TYR A 113 -8.51 -5.55 -11.88
C TYR A 113 -8.70 -6.17 -13.27
N GLN A 114 -9.37 -7.32 -13.36
CA GLN A 114 -9.60 -8.00 -14.65
C GLN A 114 -10.40 -7.14 -15.63
N PHE A 115 -11.50 -6.53 -15.19
CA PHE A 115 -12.33 -5.67 -16.04
C PHE A 115 -11.62 -4.38 -16.44
N LEU A 116 -11.04 -3.65 -15.48
CA LEU A 116 -10.36 -2.37 -15.72
C LEU A 116 -9.12 -2.54 -16.61
N TRP A 117 -8.39 -3.65 -16.47
CA TRP A 117 -7.23 -3.93 -17.31
C TRP A 117 -7.66 -4.16 -18.77
N ARG A 118 -8.72 -4.95 -18.98
CA ARG A 118 -9.27 -5.22 -20.31
C ARG A 118 -9.88 -3.98 -20.95
N SER A 119 -10.53 -3.12 -20.17
CA SER A 119 -11.14 -1.88 -20.68
C SER A 119 -10.11 -0.80 -21.03
N GLY A 120 -8.90 -0.86 -20.44
CA GLY A 120 -7.82 0.10 -20.66
C GLY A 120 -7.64 1.13 -19.54
N ALA A 121 -8.42 1.06 -18.46
CA ALA A 121 -8.25 1.85 -17.24
C ALA A 121 -7.07 1.34 -16.37
N LYS A 122 -5.86 1.30 -16.97
CA LYS A 122 -4.68 0.60 -16.42
C LYS A 122 -4.25 1.13 -15.05
N LYS A 123 -4.24 2.45 -14.82
CA LYS A 123 -3.86 3.02 -13.50
C LYS A 123 -4.80 2.50 -12.41
N LYS A 124 -6.11 2.52 -12.67
CA LYS A 124 -7.10 2.03 -11.72
C LYS A 124 -7.06 0.50 -11.54
N ALA A 125 -6.77 -0.24 -12.61
CA ALA A 125 -6.55 -1.68 -12.50
C ALA A 125 -5.39 -2.01 -11.55
N ILE A 126 -4.27 -1.28 -11.64
CA ILE A 126 -3.13 -1.44 -10.72
C ILE A 126 -3.50 -1.08 -9.28
N LYS A 127 -4.28 0.00 -9.06
CA LYS A 127 -4.84 0.31 -7.74
C LYS A 127 -5.71 -0.82 -7.19
N SER A 128 -6.54 -1.46 -8.03
CA SER A 128 -7.31 -2.65 -7.64
C SER A 128 -6.38 -3.79 -7.22
N LEU A 129 -5.35 -4.10 -8.01
CA LEU A 129 -4.38 -5.15 -7.70
C LEU A 129 -3.65 -4.88 -6.38
N LEU A 130 -3.26 -3.63 -6.14
CA LEU A 130 -2.69 -3.20 -4.86
C LEU A 130 -3.65 -3.46 -3.69
N ASN A 131 -4.93 -3.12 -3.86
CA ASN A 131 -5.93 -3.36 -2.83
C ASN A 131 -6.23 -4.85 -2.60
N VAL A 132 -6.02 -5.73 -3.59
CA VAL A 132 -6.05 -7.19 -3.38
C VAL A 132 -4.98 -7.59 -2.36
N VAL A 133 -3.74 -7.14 -2.56
CA VAL A 133 -2.60 -7.47 -1.68
C VAL A 133 -2.77 -6.85 -0.29
N VAL A 134 -3.27 -5.61 -0.20
CA VAL A 134 -3.58 -4.97 1.09
C VAL A 134 -4.71 -5.71 1.82
N SER A 135 -5.72 -6.22 1.11
CA SER A 135 -6.78 -7.03 1.73
C SER A 135 -6.23 -8.36 2.22
N GLU A 136 -5.35 -9.02 1.45
CA GLU A 136 -4.63 -10.22 1.88
C GLU A 136 -3.77 -9.98 3.12
N SER A 137 -3.05 -8.85 3.21
CA SER A 137 -2.22 -8.53 4.38
C SER A 137 -3.04 -8.34 5.66
N ARG A 138 -4.29 -7.89 5.52
CA ARG A 138 -5.20 -7.68 6.66
C ARG A 138 -5.80 -9.00 7.14
N GLU A 139 -6.13 -9.91 6.23
CA GLU A 139 -6.62 -11.25 6.58
C GLU A 139 -5.50 -12.16 7.12
N ASN A 140 -4.31 -12.06 6.53
CA ASN A 140 -3.17 -12.93 6.81
C ASN A 140 -1.95 -12.12 7.26
N ASN A 141 -2.05 -11.49 8.43
CA ASN A 141 -1.01 -10.62 8.99
C ASN A 141 0.38 -11.28 9.19
N HIS A 142 0.46 -12.61 9.14
CA HIS A 142 1.70 -13.36 9.25
C HIS A 142 2.44 -13.44 7.91
N LYS A 143 1.73 -13.40 6.77
CA LYS A 143 2.33 -13.46 5.44
C LYS A 143 3.15 -12.20 5.16
N LYS A 144 4.33 -12.35 4.55
CA LYS A 144 5.11 -11.24 4.00
C LYS A 144 4.84 -11.12 2.51
N LEU A 145 4.32 -9.97 2.11
CA LEU A 145 3.86 -9.72 0.74
C LEU A 145 4.85 -8.87 -0.06
N ILE A 146 6.14 -8.95 0.27
CA ILE A 146 7.20 -8.14 -0.35
C ILE A 146 7.25 -8.41 -1.87
N VAL A 147 7.22 -9.68 -2.27
CA VAL A 147 7.23 -10.09 -3.68
C VAL A 147 6.01 -9.54 -4.42
N ASP A 148 4.83 -9.61 -3.81
CA ASP A 148 3.59 -9.14 -4.41
C ASP A 148 3.59 -7.62 -4.63
N TYR A 149 4.05 -6.85 -3.64
CA TYR A 149 4.21 -5.41 -3.78
C TYR A 149 5.33 -5.04 -4.77
N GLU A 150 6.41 -5.82 -4.89
CA GLU A 150 7.44 -5.60 -5.91
C GLU A 150 6.89 -5.82 -7.32
N PHE A 151 6.06 -6.86 -7.50
CA PHE A 151 5.36 -7.12 -8.75
C PHE A 151 4.47 -5.93 -9.13
N ILE A 152 3.65 -5.44 -8.19
CA ILE A 152 2.81 -4.26 -8.40
C ILE A 152 3.66 -3.03 -8.73
N THR A 153 4.76 -2.80 -8.00
CA THR A 153 5.67 -1.66 -8.25
C THR A 153 6.16 -1.68 -9.70
N LYS A 154 6.68 -2.82 -10.18
CA LYS A 154 7.19 -2.95 -11.55
C LYS A 154 6.09 -2.71 -12.59
N LYS A 155 4.89 -3.24 -12.34
CA LYS A 155 3.75 -3.09 -13.25
C LYS A 155 3.18 -1.67 -13.27
N ALA A 156 3.20 -0.98 -12.13
CA ALA A 156 2.80 0.42 -12.02
C ALA A 156 3.78 1.33 -12.79
N LEU A 157 5.09 1.12 -12.61
CA LEU A 157 6.13 1.88 -13.32
C LEU A 157 6.07 1.68 -14.84
N SER A 158 5.76 0.48 -15.32
CA SER A 158 5.67 0.21 -16.76
C SER A 158 4.51 0.93 -17.46
N ILE A 159 3.55 1.46 -16.70
CA ILE A 159 2.44 2.28 -17.20
C ILE A 159 2.52 3.75 -16.73
N GLY A 160 3.63 4.15 -16.08
CA GLY A 160 3.83 5.51 -15.57
C GLY A 160 3.00 5.87 -14.33
N ASP A 161 2.46 4.90 -13.59
CA ASP A 161 1.71 5.14 -12.35
C ASP A 161 2.66 5.20 -11.13
N ASN A 162 3.32 6.35 -10.97
CA ASN A 162 4.26 6.57 -9.86
C ASN A 162 3.58 6.53 -8.48
N ILE A 163 2.31 6.92 -8.39
CA ILE A 163 1.57 6.93 -7.12
C ILE A 163 1.38 5.50 -6.62
N SER A 164 0.84 4.60 -7.45
CA SER A 164 0.65 3.20 -7.05
C SER A 164 1.99 2.50 -6.78
N ALA A 165 3.05 2.84 -7.53
CA ALA A 165 4.40 2.35 -7.26
C ALA A 165 4.92 2.83 -5.90
N GLY A 166 4.73 4.11 -5.57
CA GLY A 166 5.13 4.72 -4.30
C GLY A 166 4.41 4.10 -3.10
N ILE A 167 3.09 3.90 -3.19
CA ILE A 167 2.32 3.22 -2.13
C ILE A 167 2.78 1.77 -1.96
N SER A 168 3.09 1.06 -3.06
CA SER A 168 3.61 -0.31 -2.99
C SER A 168 4.98 -0.36 -2.30
N GLN A 169 5.90 0.57 -2.62
CA GLN A 169 7.18 0.71 -1.92
C GLN A 169 7.00 1.07 -0.44
N LEU A 170 5.99 1.86 -0.10
CA LEU A 170 5.67 2.19 1.27
C LEU A 170 5.24 0.95 2.07
N ASN A 171 4.43 0.07 1.47
CA ASN A 171 4.05 -1.19 2.07
C ASN A 171 5.24 -2.15 2.19
N ILE A 172 6.13 -2.24 1.20
CA ILE A 172 7.39 -3.02 1.30
C ILE A 172 8.26 -2.51 2.46
N SER A 173 8.38 -1.19 2.60
CA SER A 173 9.10 -0.59 3.72
C SER A 173 8.53 -1.04 5.06
N ARG A 174 7.20 -1.09 5.18
CA ARG A 174 6.53 -1.60 6.38
C ARG A 174 6.85 -3.09 6.61
N GLU A 175 6.82 -3.93 5.59
CA GLU A 175 7.21 -5.34 5.71
C GLU A 175 8.64 -5.47 6.27
N PHE A 176 9.61 -4.72 5.72
CA PHE A 176 10.97 -4.71 6.23
C PHE A 176 11.08 -4.19 7.66
N GLN A 177 10.28 -3.19 8.05
CA GLN A 177 10.21 -2.71 9.42
C GLN A 177 9.77 -3.83 10.39
N MET A 178 8.72 -4.58 10.05
CA MET A 178 8.24 -5.70 10.88
C MET A 178 9.26 -6.84 10.98
N LEU A 179 10.15 -6.97 10.00
CA LEU A 179 11.29 -7.89 10.03
C LEU A 179 12.48 -7.37 10.85
N GLY A 180 12.47 -6.11 11.30
CA GLY A 180 13.60 -5.48 11.98
C GLY A 180 14.72 -5.05 11.04
N ALA A 181 14.48 -5.07 9.72
CA ALA A 181 15.42 -4.64 8.69
C ALA A 181 15.34 -3.11 8.49
N PHE A 182 15.54 -2.32 9.55
CA PHE A 182 15.21 -0.90 9.59
C PHE A 182 15.94 -0.06 8.55
N GLU A 183 17.22 -0.31 8.28
CA GLU A 183 17.97 0.38 7.24
C GLU A 183 17.41 0.11 5.83
N LEU A 184 16.96 -1.12 5.58
CA LEU A 184 16.35 -1.48 4.31
C LEU A 184 14.95 -0.89 4.18
N ALA A 185 14.18 -0.90 5.26
CA ALA A 185 12.90 -0.19 5.35
C ALA A 185 13.09 1.30 5.03
N PHE A 186 14.04 1.97 5.69
CA PHE A 186 14.34 3.39 5.47
C PHE A 186 14.71 3.70 4.01
N LYS A 187 15.62 2.91 3.41
CA LYS A 187 15.97 3.05 1.98
C LYS A 187 14.74 2.88 1.06
N THR A 188 13.87 1.93 1.38
CA THR A 188 12.65 1.67 0.61
C THR A 188 11.62 2.78 0.80
N CYS A 189 11.47 3.32 2.02
CA CYS A 189 10.61 4.46 2.32
C CYS A 189 11.05 5.73 1.57
N ASN A 190 12.35 5.99 1.46
CA ASN A 190 12.84 7.11 0.65
C ASN A 190 12.49 6.95 -0.84
N ARG A 191 12.54 5.73 -1.40
CA ARG A 191 12.06 5.48 -2.76
C ARG A 191 10.57 5.74 -2.89
N ALA A 192 9.77 5.33 -1.91
CA ALA A 192 8.34 5.61 -1.87
C ALA A 192 8.06 7.12 -1.89
N ILE A 193 8.77 7.89 -1.05
CA ILE A 193 8.63 9.35 -1.00
C ILE A 193 9.00 9.99 -2.34
N ASN A 194 10.12 9.59 -2.96
CA ASN A 194 10.52 10.11 -4.26
C ASN A 194 9.48 9.83 -5.36
N LEU A 195 8.87 8.64 -5.35
CA LEU A 195 7.78 8.30 -6.28
C LEU A 195 6.50 9.10 -6.02
N LEU A 196 6.29 9.54 -4.78
CA LEU A 196 5.14 10.34 -4.36
C LEU A 196 5.41 11.85 -4.40
N GLU A 197 6.55 12.33 -4.92
CA GLU A 197 6.84 13.76 -5.04
C GLU A 197 5.86 14.50 -5.96
N GLY A 198 5.32 13.82 -6.98
CA GLY A 198 4.26 14.37 -7.81
C GLY A 198 2.89 14.42 -7.12
N ASP A 199 2.77 13.86 -5.92
CA ASP A 199 1.53 13.75 -5.13
C ASP A 199 1.65 14.54 -3.82
N LEU A 200 2.42 15.64 -3.85
CA LEU A 200 2.62 16.52 -2.70
C LEU A 200 1.29 17.04 -2.16
N GLY A 201 1.14 16.96 -0.83
CA GLY A 201 -0.06 17.44 -0.15
C GLY A 201 -1.19 16.41 -0.05
N THR A 202 -1.03 15.19 -0.56
CA THR A 202 -2.01 14.11 -0.36
C THR A 202 -1.78 13.33 0.94
N SER A 203 -2.80 12.57 1.35
CA SER A 203 -2.71 11.69 2.51
C SER A 203 -1.60 10.65 2.35
N HIS A 204 -1.41 10.08 1.16
CA HIS A 204 -0.38 9.08 0.89
C HIS A 204 1.03 9.63 1.06
N TYR A 205 1.29 10.84 0.53
CA TYR A 205 2.56 11.51 0.72
C TYR A 205 2.88 11.71 2.21
N TYR A 206 1.95 12.30 2.95
CA TYR A 206 2.15 12.53 4.38
C TYR A 206 2.27 11.21 5.17
N PHE A 207 1.56 10.14 4.79
CA PHE A 207 1.72 8.84 5.41
C PHE A 207 3.13 8.28 5.21
N ALA A 208 3.73 8.50 4.04
CA ALA A 208 5.12 8.11 3.78
C ALA A 208 6.09 8.89 4.69
N ILE A 209 5.89 10.19 4.85
CA ILE A 209 6.68 11.02 5.79
C ILE A 209 6.52 10.54 7.24
N ILE A 210 5.30 10.27 7.70
CA ILE A 210 5.05 9.77 9.07
C ILE A 210 5.68 8.38 9.26
N HIS A 211 5.63 7.51 8.24
CA HIS A 211 6.31 6.23 8.32
C HIS A 211 7.83 6.38 8.39
N ARG A 212 8.43 7.28 7.60
CA ARG A 212 9.87 7.57 7.66
C ARG A 212 10.27 8.14 9.01
N CYS A 213 9.46 9.05 9.57
CA CYS A 213 9.63 9.55 10.93
C CYS A 213 9.73 8.40 11.94
N HIS A 214 8.79 7.45 11.89
CA HIS A 214 8.82 6.27 12.76
C HIS A 214 10.08 5.41 12.55
N LEU A 215 10.50 5.18 11.31
CA LEU A 215 11.74 4.44 11.02
C LEU A 215 12.99 5.14 11.54
N LEU A 216 13.04 6.47 11.46
CA LEU A 216 14.14 7.26 12.02
C LEU A 216 14.19 7.15 13.55
N VAL A 217 13.04 7.03 14.22
CA VAL A 217 12.97 6.73 15.66
C VAL A 217 13.51 5.33 15.94
N ASP A 218 13.10 4.31 15.19
CA ASP A 218 13.63 2.93 15.32
C ASP A 218 15.16 2.90 15.14
N LEU A 219 15.68 3.68 14.18
CA LEU A 219 17.11 3.85 13.90
C LEU A 219 17.84 4.78 14.88
N LYS A 220 17.15 5.36 15.87
CA LYS A 220 17.68 6.34 16.83
C LYS A 220 18.26 7.62 16.20
N ARG A 221 17.78 8.00 15.01
CA ARG A 221 18.13 9.21 14.25
C ARG A 221 17.17 10.36 14.59
N PHE A 222 17.08 10.71 15.87
CA PHE A 222 16.09 11.65 16.40
C PHE A 222 16.08 13.05 15.74
N PRO A 223 17.23 13.68 15.42
CA PRO A 223 17.22 14.99 14.77
C PRO A 223 16.51 14.97 13.41
N GLU A 224 16.70 13.90 12.63
CA GLU A 224 16.04 13.74 11.33
C GLU A 224 14.57 13.38 11.49
N ALA A 225 14.24 12.54 12.48
CA ALA A 225 12.85 12.22 12.81
C ALA A 225 12.06 13.50 13.14
N LEU A 226 12.66 14.43 13.88
CA LEU A 226 12.03 15.71 14.22
C LEU A 226 11.71 16.55 12.97
N VAL A 227 12.57 16.54 11.95
CA VAL A 227 12.29 17.25 10.69
C VAL A 227 11.06 16.65 9.99
N ASP A 228 11.00 15.32 9.86
CA ASP A 228 9.85 14.64 9.27
C ASP A 228 8.57 14.83 10.07
N PHE A 229 8.70 14.84 11.39
CA PHE A 229 7.61 15.07 12.33
C PHE A 229 6.98 16.47 12.11
N GLN A 230 7.80 17.52 12.02
CA GLN A 230 7.32 18.87 11.74
C GLN A 230 6.67 18.97 10.36
N LYS A 231 7.25 18.32 9.35
CA LYS A 231 6.68 18.25 8.01
C LYS A 231 5.32 17.55 8.00
N ALA A 232 5.18 16.46 8.74
CA ALA A 232 3.93 15.70 8.86
C ALA A 232 2.82 16.48 9.57
N LYS A 233 3.16 17.38 10.51
CA LYS A 233 2.18 18.25 11.19
C LYS A 233 1.39 19.15 10.23
N ALA A 234 1.95 19.45 9.06
CA ALA A 234 1.27 20.23 8.02
C ALA A 234 0.13 19.47 7.31
N SER A 235 -0.01 18.16 7.54
CA SER A 235 -1.07 17.36 6.92
C SER A 235 -2.46 17.87 7.30
N PRO A 236 -3.36 18.12 6.33
CA PRO A 236 -4.75 18.50 6.62
C PRO A 236 -5.60 17.29 7.03
N PHE A 237 -5.18 16.07 6.71
CA PHE A 237 -5.95 14.84 6.91
C PHE A 237 -5.94 14.37 8.37
N LYS A 238 -7.12 13.95 8.87
CA LYS A 238 -7.30 13.51 10.26
C LYS A 238 -6.55 12.21 10.54
N GLU A 239 -6.60 11.28 9.60
CA GLU A 239 -5.97 9.95 9.66
C GLU A 239 -4.46 10.09 9.85
N ASN A 240 -3.84 11.00 9.12
CA ASN A 240 -2.41 11.32 9.22
C ASN A 240 -2.06 11.97 10.56
N LYS A 241 -2.90 12.85 11.10
CA LYS A 241 -2.69 13.44 12.43
C LYS A 241 -2.75 12.36 13.52
N LYS A 242 -3.72 11.44 13.44
CA LYS A 242 -3.84 10.32 14.37
C LYS A 242 -2.67 9.35 14.27
N ALA A 243 -2.17 9.10 13.07
CA ALA A 243 -0.93 8.33 12.87
C ALA A 243 0.29 9.02 13.49
N LEU A 244 0.35 10.35 13.43
CA LEU A 244 1.40 11.14 14.06
C LEU A 244 1.31 11.10 15.59
N ASP A 245 0.11 11.15 16.17
CA ASP A 245 -0.12 10.95 17.61
C ASP A 245 0.45 9.60 18.08
N VAL A 246 0.32 8.53 17.26
CA VAL A 246 0.95 7.24 17.54
C VAL A 246 2.48 7.38 17.61
N VAL A 247 3.10 8.10 16.68
CA VAL A 247 4.56 8.33 16.71
C VAL A 247 4.99 9.09 17.97
N GLU A 248 4.23 10.09 18.41
CA GLU A 248 4.49 10.79 19.68
C GLU A 248 4.43 9.83 20.89
N ALA A 249 3.42 8.95 20.95
CA ALA A 249 3.32 7.98 22.03
C ALA A 249 4.48 6.98 22.05
N LEU A 250 4.95 6.56 20.87
CA LEU A 250 6.13 5.68 20.75
C LEU A 250 7.42 6.34 21.26
N LEU A 251 7.47 7.66 21.33
CA LEU A 251 8.58 8.44 21.88
C LEU A 251 8.46 8.68 23.40
N GLY A 252 7.42 8.13 24.05
CA GLY A 252 7.22 8.20 25.50
C GLY A 252 6.16 9.18 25.95
N ASP A 253 5.38 9.79 25.04
CA ASP A 253 4.17 10.51 25.43
C ASP A 253 3.10 9.50 25.90
N THR A 254 2.52 9.73 27.06
CA THR A 254 1.53 8.84 27.68
C THR A 254 0.09 9.23 27.36
N LYS A 255 -0.12 10.20 26.45
CA LYS A 255 -1.45 10.63 26.04
C LYS A 255 -2.29 9.47 25.49
N GLU A 256 -3.55 9.43 25.91
CA GLU A 256 -4.52 8.50 25.36
C GLU A 256 -4.79 8.83 23.88
N ILE A 257 -4.54 7.86 23.01
CA ILE A 257 -4.78 7.99 21.56
C ILE A 257 -6.19 7.52 21.26
N ASP A 258 -6.99 8.46 20.77
CA ASP A 258 -8.28 8.17 20.16
C ASP A 258 -8.10 7.35 18.87
N LEU A 259 -8.67 6.14 18.88
CA LEU A 259 -8.57 5.17 17.79
C LEU A 259 -9.51 5.50 16.61
N SER A 260 -10.38 6.51 16.76
CA SER A 260 -11.20 7.01 15.66
C SER A 260 -10.31 7.56 14.56
N HIS A 261 -10.62 7.23 13.30
CA HIS A 261 -9.81 7.59 12.12
C HIS A 261 -8.39 7.00 12.09
N LEU A 262 -8.01 6.14 13.04
CA LEU A 262 -6.71 5.48 13.00
C LEU A 262 -6.76 4.27 12.08
N GLU A 263 -5.93 4.30 11.04
CA GLU A 263 -5.80 3.19 10.09
C GLU A 263 -5.32 1.90 10.77
N PRO A 264 -5.75 0.72 10.29
CA PRO A 264 -5.39 -0.58 10.88
C PRO A 264 -3.88 -0.77 11.11
N THR A 265 -3.04 -0.31 10.18
CA THR A 265 -1.59 -0.42 10.30
C THR A 265 -1.03 0.33 11.51
N TRP A 266 -1.61 1.49 11.85
CA TRP A 266 -1.18 2.29 13.00
C TRP A 266 -1.77 1.79 14.31
N LYS A 267 -2.99 1.23 14.27
CA LYS A 267 -3.54 0.45 15.39
C LYS A 267 -2.63 -0.71 15.75
N ALA A 268 -2.14 -1.46 14.76
CA ALA A 268 -1.21 -2.56 14.97
C ALA A 268 0.12 -2.08 15.60
N ARG A 269 0.70 -0.96 15.12
CA ARG A 269 1.91 -0.36 15.73
C ARG A 269 1.71 0.01 17.19
N LEU A 270 0.60 0.66 17.50
CA LEU A 270 0.28 1.06 18.87
C LEU A 270 0.10 -0.17 19.77
N GLN A 271 -0.57 -1.21 19.27
CA GLN A 271 -0.75 -2.47 19.99
C GLN A 271 0.58 -3.19 20.23
N ASP A 272 1.43 -3.29 19.21
CA ASP A 272 2.77 -3.87 19.31
C ASP A 272 3.57 -3.17 20.41
N HIS A 273 3.57 -1.84 20.42
CA HIS A 273 4.25 -1.05 21.45
C HIS A 273 3.69 -1.28 22.85
N ARG A 274 2.36 -1.25 23.01
CA ARG A 274 1.69 -1.54 24.30
C ARG A 274 2.01 -2.93 24.82
N ASN A 275 2.18 -3.89 23.92
CA ASN A 275 2.58 -5.26 24.23
C ASN A 275 4.09 -5.40 24.48
N GLY A 276 4.87 -4.33 24.39
CA GLY A 276 6.34 -4.37 24.53
C GLY A 276 7.02 -5.15 23.41
N VAL A 277 6.38 -5.30 22.24
CA VAL A 277 6.96 -5.96 21.08
C VAL A 277 8.12 -5.11 20.57
N SER A 278 9.34 -5.60 20.79
CA SER A 278 10.55 -5.01 20.24
C SER A 278 11.01 -5.83 19.03
N PHE A 279 11.02 -5.21 17.86
CA PHE A 279 11.65 -5.80 16.69
C PHE A 279 13.17 -5.74 16.88
N LYS A 280 13.81 -6.91 16.98
CA LYS A 280 15.27 -6.98 17.06
C LYS A 280 15.89 -6.54 15.73
N ASP A 281 16.76 -5.55 15.79
CA ASP A 281 17.50 -5.02 14.65
C ASP A 281 18.24 -6.13 13.93
N LEU A 282 18.03 -6.21 12.62
CA LEU A 282 18.87 -7.01 11.75
C LEU A 282 20.15 -6.24 11.44
N THR A 283 21.28 -6.95 11.50
CA THR A 283 22.57 -6.46 10.99
C THR A 283 22.49 -6.24 9.48
N GLU A 284 23.48 -5.54 8.93
CA GLU A 284 23.54 -5.28 7.49
C GLU A 284 23.52 -6.57 6.66
N SER A 285 24.35 -7.57 7.01
CA SER A 285 24.36 -8.86 6.30
C SER A 285 23.06 -9.65 6.45
N GLU A 286 22.40 -9.57 7.62
CA GLU A 286 21.08 -10.20 7.81
C GLU A 286 20.02 -9.52 6.93
N SER A 287 20.05 -8.19 6.84
CA SER A 287 19.15 -7.41 5.97
C SER A 287 19.41 -7.67 4.49
N GLN A 288 20.68 -7.80 4.07
CA GLN A 288 21.06 -8.17 2.70
C GLN A 288 20.55 -9.58 2.34
N LEU A 289 20.69 -10.55 3.25
CA LEU A 289 20.15 -11.89 3.04
C LEU A 289 18.62 -11.87 2.87
N VAL A 290 17.91 -11.17 3.75
CA VAL A 290 16.44 -11.03 3.65
C VAL A 290 16.05 -10.38 2.33
N LYS A 291 16.73 -9.29 1.92
CA LYS A 291 16.49 -8.64 0.63
C LYS A 291 16.72 -9.57 -0.57
N PHE A 292 17.77 -10.39 -0.53
CA PHE A 292 18.06 -11.28 -1.65
C PHE A 292 17.01 -12.39 -1.76
N LEU A 293 16.61 -12.96 -0.63
CA LEU A 293 15.56 -13.98 -0.55
C LEU A 293 14.15 -13.43 -0.82
N SER A 294 13.91 -12.13 -0.62
CA SER A 294 12.61 -11.52 -0.95
C SER A 294 12.34 -11.45 -2.46
N SER A 295 13.31 -11.80 -3.31
CA SER A 295 13.11 -11.94 -4.75
C SER A 295 12.76 -13.37 -5.18
N GLY A 296 12.57 -14.29 -4.22
CA GLY A 296 12.21 -15.69 -4.45
C GLY A 296 13.31 -16.68 -4.02
N PRO A 297 13.05 -17.99 -4.18
CA PRO A 297 13.91 -19.04 -3.64
C PRO A 297 15.30 -19.07 -4.29
N LYS A 298 16.35 -19.15 -3.48
CA LYS A 298 17.76 -19.12 -3.90
C LYS A 298 18.51 -20.36 -3.44
N SER A 299 19.41 -20.88 -4.26
CA SER A 299 20.37 -21.88 -3.83
C SER A 299 21.38 -21.29 -2.85
N LYS A 300 22.02 -22.16 -2.05
CA LYS A 300 23.10 -21.77 -1.15
C LYS A 300 24.23 -21.01 -1.86
N LEU A 301 24.59 -21.46 -3.06
CA LEU A 301 25.68 -20.89 -3.85
C LEU A 301 25.34 -19.47 -4.31
N GLU A 302 24.12 -19.25 -4.83
CA GLU A 302 23.65 -17.91 -5.21
C GLU A 302 23.71 -16.93 -4.05
N ILE A 303 23.34 -17.37 -2.84
CA ILE A 303 23.37 -16.53 -1.64
C ILE A 303 24.81 -16.20 -1.22
N ILE A 304 25.70 -17.18 -1.24
CA ILE A 304 27.10 -16.99 -0.90
C ILE A 304 27.75 -16.02 -1.89
N ASP A 305 27.51 -16.21 -3.19
CA ASP A 305 28.03 -15.36 -4.25
C ASP A 305 27.54 -13.90 -4.09
N GLU A 306 26.25 -13.70 -3.80
CA GLU A 306 25.67 -12.37 -3.58
C GLU A 306 26.24 -11.68 -2.33
N LEU A 307 26.35 -12.40 -1.21
CA LEU A 307 26.73 -11.80 0.08
C LEU A 307 28.24 -11.60 0.25
N TYR A 308 29.05 -12.46 -0.35
CA TYR A 308 30.49 -12.53 -0.07
C TYR A 308 31.37 -12.43 -1.32
N GLY A 309 30.79 -12.56 -2.52
CA GLY A 309 31.52 -12.58 -3.78
C GLY A 309 32.24 -13.91 -4.07
N LYS A 310 32.82 -14.02 -5.27
CA LYS A 310 33.39 -15.28 -5.81
C LYS A 310 34.85 -15.54 -5.44
N ASN A 311 35.53 -14.60 -4.80
CA ASN A 311 36.99 -14.62 -4.62
C ASN A 311 37.43 -15.24 -3.29
N LEU A 312 36.51 -15.81 -2.51
CA LEU A 312 36.81 -16.35 -1.18
C LEU A 312 36.77 -17.87 -1.19
N ASP A 313 37.58 -18.47 -0.32
CA ASP A 313 37.57 -19.90 -0.07
C ASP A 313 36.17 -20.38 0.36
N PHE A 314 35.72 -21.48 -0.26
CA PHE A 314 34.35 -21.98 -0.11
C PHE A 314 34.03 -22.42 1.32
N GLU A 315 34.98 -23.06 2.02
CA GLU A 315 34.77 -23.54 3.39
C GLU A 315 34.59 -22.36 4.36
N SER A 316 35.37 -21.30 4.16
CA SER A 316 35.28 -20.06 4.92
C SER A 316 33.91 -19.39 4.75
N VAL A 317 33.45 -19.20 3.51
CA VAL A 317 32.15 -18.53 3.24
C VAL A 317 30.96 -19.38 3.64
N ASP A 318 31.03 -20.71 3.51
CA ASP A 318 29.99 -21.61 4.03
C ASP A 318 29.83 -21.44 5.55
N SER A 319 30.94 -21.45 6.28
CA SER A 319 30.93 -21.27 7.74
C SER A 319 30.31 -19.92 8.13
N ARG A 320 30.66 -18.84 7.41
CA ARG A 320 30.06 -17.50 7.62
C ARG A 320 28.56 -17.49 7.35
N PHE A 321 28.12 -18.11 6.26
CA PHE A 321 26.71 -18.21 5.90
C PHE A 321 25.90 -18.98 6.96
N ARG A 322 26.41 -20.12 7.47
CA ARG A 322 25.75 -20.87 8.54
C ARG A 322 25.60 -20.05 9.81
N VAL A 323 26.64 -19.32 10.21
CA VAL A 323 26.59 -18.41 11.37
C VAL A 323 25.59 -17.27 11.14
N LEU A 324 25.54 -16.70 9.93
CA LEU A 324 24.56 -15.69 9.56
C LEU A 324 23.12 -16.22 9.70
N LEU A 325 22.82 -17.37 9.10
CA LEU A 325 21.51 -18.01 9.21
C LEU A 325 21.13 -18.34 10.66
N MET A 326 22.06 -18.86 11.45
CA MET A 326 21.84 -19.18 12.85
C MET A 326 21.45 -17.92 13.64
N ARG A 327 22.19 -16.81 13.46
CA ARG A 327 21.87 -15.52 14.11
C ARG A 327 20.51 -14.99 13.68
N LEU A 328 20.22 -15.02 12.38
CA LEU A 328 18.93 -14.59 11.84
C LEU A 328 17.77 -15.40 12.43
N ARG A 329 17.87 -16.73 12.43
CA ARG A 329 16.84 -17.62 12.98
C ARG A 329 16.65 -17.47 14.49
N LYS A 330 17.71 -17.11 15.23
CA LYS A 330 17.60 -16.78 16.65
C LYS A 330 16.81 -15.49 16.89
N LYS A 331 16.90 -14.51 15.98
CA LYS A 331 16.11 -13.26 16.04
C LYS A 331 14.69 -13.44 15.52
N LYS A 332 14.55 -14.19 14.43
CA LYS A 332 13.31 -14.42 13.67
C LYS A 332 13.18 -15.91 13.32
N PRO A 333 12.66 -16.72 14.25
CA PRO A 333 12.42 -18.13 13.98
C PRO A 333 11.53 -18.30 12.75
N ASN A 334 11.82 -19.34 11.96
CA ASN A 334 11.08 -19.72 10.75
C ASN A 334 11.09 -18.70 9.59
N LEU A 335 11.69 -17.51 9.73
CA LEU A 335 11.71 -16.51 8.65
C LEU A 335 12.35 -17.04 7.36
N VAL A 336 13.44 -17.81 7.48
CA VAL A 336 14.14 -18.43 6.34
C VAL A 336 14.07 -19.94 6.46
N VAL A 337 13.35 -20.56 5.52
CA VAL A 337 13.19 -22.01 5.42
C VAL A 337 14.08 -22.57 4.32
N TYR A 338 14.33 -23.88 4.37
CA TYR A 338 15.07 -24.60 3.33
C TYR A 338 14.14 -25.66 2.74
N TYR A 339 13.72 -25.45 1.50
CA TYR A 339 12.73 -26.26 0.80
C TYR A 339 13.19 -26.48 -0.65
N GLN A 340 12.99 -27.69 -1.17
CA GLN A 340 13.41 -28.08 -2.53
C GLN A 340 14.86 -27.68 -2.90
N LYS A 341 15.79 -27.85 -1.95
CA LYS A 341 17.23 -27.50 -2.08
C LYS A 341 17.52 -26.00 -2.24
N LYS A 342 16.56 -25.14 -1.93
CA LYS A 342 16.69 -23.68 -1.94
C LYS A 342 16.32 -23.10 -0.58
N TYR A 343 16.85 -21.93 -0.28
CA TYR A 343 16.41 -21.10 0.82
C TYR A 343 15.39 -20.09 0.29
N GLU A 344 14.35 -19.86 1.07
CA GLU A 344 13.32 -18.87 0.77
C GLU A 344 12.85 -18.22 2.07
N ILE A 345 12.26 -17.03 1.95
CA ILE A 345 11.44 -16.50 3.03
C ILE A 345 10.21 -17.41 3.13
N SER A 346 9.76 -17.76 4.33
CA SER A 346 8.66 -18.73 4.58
C SER A 346 7.29 -18.37 4.01
N ASP A 347 7.21 -17.38 3.12
CA ASP A 347 5.97 -16.83 2.58
C ASP A 347 5.74 -17.33 1.14
N GLU A 348 4.53 -17.78 0.88
CA GLU A 348 4.08 -18.16 -0.45
C GLU A 348 3.75 -16.90 -1.28
N ASN A 349 4.24 -16.86 -2.53
CA ASN A 349 3.93 -15.80 -3.49
C ASN A 349 2.47 -15.93 -3.97
N PHE A 350 1.60 -15.06 -3.47
CA PHE A 350 0.15 -15.13 -3.67
C PHE A 350 -0.30 -14.67 -5.07
N LEU A 351 0.35 -13.66 -5.65
CA LEU A 351 -0.10 -13.08 -6.92
C LEU A 351 0.19 -13.94 -8.16
N SER A 352 0.99 -15.00 -8.04
CA SER A 352 1.35 -15.87 -9.16
C SER A 352 0.14 -16.52 -9.87
N GLU A 353 -1.02 -16.58 -9.21
CA GLU A 353 -2.27 -17.15 -9.75
C GLU A 353 -3.26 -16.11 -10.30
N ILE A 354 -3.04 -14.81 -10.01
CA ILE A 354 -4.03 -13.73 -10.29
C ILE A 354 -3.60 -12.84 -11.46
N ALA A 355 -2.28 -12.79 -11.72
CA ALA A 355 -1.63 -11.78 -12.57
C ALA A 355 -1.94 -11.88 -14.07
#